data_AF-A0A920KGB9-F1
#
_entry.id   AF-A0A920KGB9-F1
#
_cell.length_a   1.000
_cell.length_b   1.000
_cell.length_c   1.000
_cell.angle_alpha   90.00
_cell.angle_beta   90.00
_cell.angle_gamma   90.00
#
_symmetry.space_group_name_H-M   'P 1'
#
loop_
_entity.id
_entity.type
_entity.pdbx_description
1 polymer ?
#
loop_
_entity_poly.entity_id
_entity_poly.type
_entity_poly.pdbx_seq_one_letter_code
_entity_poly.pdbx_strand_id
1 'polypeptide(L)'
;MNEQLGIMVCGHGSRDEGAVEEFQSVARGLRERIPQYPVEWGFLEFATPIIRDGLDELRKQGVNRVLAVPGMLFAAGHAKNDIPSVLNTYQAQQKDFQIEYGRELGIDTRMIRAAGARIEEALSEAGEDIPRHETLLMVVGRGASDPDANSNVVKVMRLLWEGMGFGWGETCFSGVTFPLVEPGLEHAARLGFKRIVVFPYFLFTGILVQRIYDHTDLVAQRHPEIEFIKASYLNDHPLVLDTFAERVDEILEGRNLMNCQLCKYREQVLGFESEVGLPQESHHHHVEGIGTGSGHHHHHHGDHGHDHHHDHGHHPYPHADHPLGPKTLEDHS
;
A
#
# COMPACT_ATOMS: atom_id res chain seq x y z
N MET A 1 -7.19 -22.45 -28.51
CA MET A 1 -5.77 -22.39 -28.09
C MET A 1 -5.66 -23.10 -26.75
N ASN A 2 -4.54 -23.77 -26.45
CA ASN A 2 -4.31 -24.23 -25.09
C ASN A 2 -4.14 -23.01 -24.19
N GLU A 3 -4.72 -23.08 -23.00
CA GLU A 3 -4.59 -22.03 -21.99
C GLU A 3 -3.12 -21.92 -21.56
N GLN A 4 -2.58 -20.71 -21.58
CA GLN A 4 -1.25 -20.38 -21.07
C GLN A 4 -1.40 -19.27 -20.05
N LEU A 5 -1.15 -19.63 -18.80
CA LEU A 5 -1.27 -18.76 -17.64
C LEU A 5 -0.01 -17.93 -17.45
N GLY A 6 -0.18 -16.71 -16.94
CA GLY A 6 0.90 -15.84 -16.47
C GLY A 6 0.44 -14.98 -15.30
N ILE A 7 1.38 -14.51 -14.49
CA ILE A 7 1.09 -13.69 -13.31
C ILE A 7 1.54 -12.25 -13.58
N MET A 8 0.68 -11.29 -13.26
CA MET A 8 0.99 -9.87 -13.35
C MET A 8 0.94 -9.24 -11.94
N VAL A 9 2.07 -8.77 -11.43
CA VAL A 9 2.13 -8.05 -10.15
C VAL A 9 1.93 -6.55 -10.40
N CYS A 10 0.79 -6.01 -9.95
CA CYS A 10 0.40 -4.63 -10.21
C CYS A 10 0.79 -3.73 -9.03
N GLY A 11 1.83 -2.91 -9.20
CA GLY A 11 2.29 -1.96 -8.20
C GLY A 11 1.65 -0.59 -8.33
N HIS A 12 1.64 0.17 -7.23
CA HIS A 12 1.32 1.60 -7.28
C HIS A 12 2.38 2.36 -8.09
N GLY A 13 3.65 2.16 -7.70
CA GLY A 13 4.82 2.86 -8.21
C GLY A 13 5.25 4.01 -7.31
N SER A 14 6.54 4.35 -7.42
CA SER A 14 7.23 5.31 -6.56
C SER A 14 8.27 6.05 -7.38
N ARG A 15 8.56 7.30 -6.99
CA ARG A 15 9.71 8.05 -7.51
C ARG A 15 11.03 7.60 -6.85
N ASP A 16 10.94 6.84 -5.78
CA ASP A 16 12.09 6.30 -5.05
C ASP A 16 12.60 5.01 -5.72
N GLU A 17 13.85 5.01 -6.16
CA GLU A 17 14.47 3.86 -6.84
C GLU A 17 14.56 2.62 -5.92
N GLY A 18 14.83 2.82 -4.63
CA GLY A 18 14.87 1.73 -3.66
C GLY A 18 13.51 1.03 -3.52
N ALA A 19 12.43 1.80 -3.45
CA ALA A 19 11.06 1.26 -3.43
C ALA A 19 10.72 0.48 -4.72
N VAL A 20 11.23 0.92 -5.87
CA VAL A 20 11.08 0.20 -7.14
C VAL A 20 11.85 -1.12 -7.13
N GLU A 21 13.09 -1.13 -6.64
CA GLU A 21 13.92 -2.34 -6.52
C GLU A 21 13.32 -3.36 -5.53
N GLU A 22 12.79 -2.89 -4.40
CA GLU A 22 12.09 -3.74 -3.44
C GLU A 22 10.79 -4.29 -4.02
N PHE A 23 10.05 -3.51 -4.80
CA PHE A 23 8.87 -4.03 -5.50
C PHE A 23 9.23 -5.17 -6.46
N GLN A 24 10.35 -5.04 -7.17
CA GLN A 24 10.85 -6.10 -8.06
C GLN A 24 11.25 -7.37 -7.29
N SER A 25 11.60 -7.25 -6.00
CA SER A 25 11.86 -8.42 -5.15
C SER A 25 10.61 -9.30 -5.00
N VAL A 26 9.41 -8.71 -4.98
CA VAL A 26 8.15 -9.46 -4.93
C VAL A 26 7.96 -10.32 -6.16
N ALA A 27 8.18 -9.77 -7.35
CA ALA A 27 8.09 -10.52 -8.60
C ALA A 27 9.12 -11.66 -8.65
N ARG A 28 10.35 -11.42 -8.19
CA ARG A 28 11.37 -12.47 -8.04
C ARG A 28 10.94 -13.56 -7.06
N GLY A 29 10.45 -13.18 -5.89
CA GLY A 29 9.98 -14.11 -4.86
C GLY A 29 8.78 -14.95 -5.31
N LEU A 30 7.91 -14.40 -6.18
CA LEU A 30 6.82 -15.14 -6.81
C LEU A 30 7.31 -16.13 -7.86
N ARG A 31 8.29 -15.76 -8.69
CA ARG A 31 8.90 -16.69 -9.68
C ARG A 31 9.50 -17.91 -9.01
N GLU A 32 10.09 -17.74 -7.83
CA GLU A 32 10.65 -18.85 -7.05
C GLU A 32 9.56 -19.76 -6.46
N ARG A 33 8.43 -19.19 -6.02
CA ARG A 33 7.32 -19.93 -5.40
C ARG A 33 6.42 -20.63 -6.41
N ILE A 34 6.22 -20.03 -7.59
CA ILE A 34 5.30 -20.51 -8.61
C ILE A 34 6.04 -20.56 -9.97
N PRO A 35 7.09 -21.39 -10.11
CA PRO A 35 7.98 -21.38 -11.28
C PRO A 35 7.31 -21.88 -12.57
N GLN A 36 6.13 -22.49 -12.48
CA GLN A 36 5.39 -22.99 -13.64
C GLN A 36 4.73 -21.88 -14.48
N TYR A 37 4.61 -20.66 -13.95
CA TYR A 37 4.01 -19.54 -14.67
C TYR A 37 5.03 -18.41 -14.85
N PRO A 38 5.08 -17.78 -16.05
CA PRO A 38 5.81 -16.53 -16.21
C PRO A 38 5.19 -15.47 -15.30
N VAL A 39 6.06 -14.68 -14.66
CA VAL A 39 5.65 -13.58 -13.77
C VAL A 39 6.24 -12.31 -14.32
N GLU A 40 5.40 -11.31 -14.54
CA GLU A 40 5.81 -9.94 -14.86
C GLU A 40 5.25 -8.96 -13.83
N TRP A 41 5.76 -7.74 -13.84
CA TRP A 41 5.32 -6.67 -12.95
C TRP A 41 5.20 -5.36 -13.70
N GLY A 42 4.50 -4.41 -13.09
CA GLY A 42 4.40 -3.06 -13.61
C GLY A 42 3.66 -2.13 -12.66
N PHE A 43 3.85 -0.85 -12.85
CA PHE A 43 3.33 0.20 -11.98
C PHE A 43 2.14 0.93 -12.60
N LEU A 44 1.24 1.38 -11.74
CA LEU A 44 0.16 2.28 -12.13
C LEU A 44 0.72 3.66 -12.50
N GLU A 45 1.66 4.19 -11.70
CA GLU A 45 2.20 5.54 -11.87
C GLU A 45 3.66 5.67 -11.41
N PHE A 46 4.30 6.80 -11.73
CA PHE A 46 5.63 7.23 -11.27
C PHE A 46 6.86 6.40 -11.65
N ALA A 47 6.69 5.11 -11.91
CA ALA A 47 7.75 4.17 -12.20
C ALA A 47 7.51 3.42 -13.51
N THR A 48 8.59 2.98 -14.13
CA THR A 48 8.56 2.04 -15.25
C THR A 48 9.13 0.68 -14.81
N PRO A 49 8.71 -0.46 -15.41
CA PRO A 49 7.68 -0.60 -16.46
C PRO A 49 6.27 -0.25 -15.95
N ILE A 50 5.40 0.27 -16.83
CA ILE A 50 3.98 0.45 -16.48
C ILE A 50 3.24 -0.89 -16.59
N ILE A 51 2.06 -1.02 -15.96
CA ILE A 51 1.26 -2.26 -15.99
C ILE A 51 1.07 -2.79 -17.42
N ARG A 52 0.86 -1.89 -18.39
CA ARG A 52 0.71 -2.22 -19.80
C ARG A 52 1.93 -2.93 -20.40
N ASP A 53 3.14 -2.51 -20.03
CA ASP A 53 4.38 -3.09 -20.55
C ASP A 53 4.55 -4.54 -20.06
N GLY A 54 4.24 -4.80 -18.78
CA GLY A 54 4.27 -6.15 -18.21
C GLY A 54 3.24 -7.08 -18.87
N LEU A 55 2.03 -6.59 -19.16
CA LEU A 55 1.02 -7.34 -19.90
C LEU A 55 1.46 -7.65 -21.35
N ASP A 56 2.08 -6.67 -22.03
CA ASP A 56 2.65 -6.87 -23.37
C ASP A 56 3.76 -7.93 -23.35
N GLU A 57 4.59 -7.97 -22.30
CA GLU A 57 5.64 -8.96 -22.15
C GLU A 57 5.10 -10.38 -21.91
N LEU A 58 4.09 -10.53 -21.03
CA LEU A 58 3.40 -11.81 -20.84
C LEU A 58 2.83 -12.34 -22.17
N ARG A 59 2.23 -11.46 -22.99
CA ARG A 59 1.71 -11.86 -24.31
C ARG A 59 2.78 -12.31 -25.28
N LYS A 60 3.94 -11.65 -25.31
CA LYS A 60 5.08 -12.10 -26.14
C LYS A 60 5.55 -13.50 -25.76
N GLN A 61 5.39 -13.88 -24.49
CA GLN A 61 5.67 -15.22 -23.98
C GLN A 61 4.57 -16.26 -24.29
N GLY A 62 3.49 -15.85 -24.97
CA GLY A 62 2.38 -16.73 -25.37
C GLY A 62 1.22 -16.79 -24.38
N VAL A 63 1.31 -16.08 -23.24
CA VAL A 63 0.25 -16.04 -22.22
C VAL A 63 -1.04 -15.49 -22.83
N ASN A 64 -2.14 -16.19 -22.56
CA ASN A 64 -3.49 -15.80 -22.98
C ASN A 64 -4.49 -15.68 -21.83
N ARG A 65 -4.08 -16.06 -20.61
CA ARG A 65 -4.84 -15.87 -19.37
C ARG A 65 -3.91 -15.33 -18.27
N VAL A 66 -4.20 -14.15 -17.74
CA VAL A 66 -3.37 -13.46 -16.74
C VAL A 66 -4.05 -13.46 -15.38
N LEU A 67 -3.27 -13.79 -14.35
CA LEU A 67 -3.62 -13.68 -12.95
C LEU A 67 -2.99 -12.39 -12.42
N ALA A 68 -3.77 -11.31 -12.36
CA ALA A 68 -3.29 -9.99 -11.94
C ALA A 68 -3.46 -9.85 -10.41
N VAL A 69 -2.36 -9.66 -9.68
CA VAL A 69 -2.36 -9.52 -8.22
C VAL A 69 -1.90 -8.10 -7.85
N PRO A 70 -2.70 -7.34 -7.08
CA PRO A 70 -2.30 -6.02 -6.63
C PRO A 70 -1.24 -6.10 -5.51
N GLY A 71 -0.13 -5.40 -5.71
CA GLY A 71 0.94 -5.18 -4.73
C GLY A 71 0.55 -4.19 -3.63
N MET A 72 -0.59 -4.43 -2.98
CA MET A 72 -1.23 -3.51 -2.03
C MET A 72 -1.58 -4.24 -0.73
N LEU A 73 -1.42 -3.54 0.41
CA LEU A 73 -1.81 -4.09 1.71
C LEU A 73 -3.32 -4.09 1.90
N PHE A 74 -3.99 -2.98 1.57
CA PHE A 74 -5.43 -2.80 1.77
C PHE A 74 -6.09 -2.21 0.55
N ALA A 75 -7.37 -2.56 0.34
CA ALA A 75 -8.14 -2.08 -0.79
C ALA A 75 -8.71 -0.68 -0.54
N ALA A 76 -8.18 0.29 -1.28
CA ALA A 76 -8.72 1.65 -1.41
C ALA A 76 -8.89 1.99 -2.91
N GLY A 77 -8.91 3.27 -3.28
CA GLY A 77 -9.12 3.74 -4.65
C GLY A 77 -8.32 2.98 -5.72
N HIS A 78 -7.01 2.82 -5.54
CA HIS A 78 -6.15 2.14 -6.53
C HIS A 78 -6.51 0.68 -6.78
N ALA A 79 -6.73 -0.08 -5.71
CA ALA A 79 -7.07 -1.49 -5.83
C ALA A 79 -8.53 -1.70 -6.28
N LYS A 80 -9.44 -0.76 -5.94
CA LYS A 80 -10.88 -0.85 -6.22
C LYS A 80 -11.27 -0.27 -7.58
N ASN A 81 -10.54 0.72 -8.09
CA ASN A 81 -10.89 1.50 -9.29
C ASN A 81 -9.75 1.56 -10.31
N ASP A 82 -8.60 2.13 -9.96
CA ASP A 82 -7.58 2.51 -10.96
C ASP A 82 -6.96 1.28 -11.67
N ILE A 83 -6.45 0.30 -10.91
CA ILE A 83 -5.86 -0.92 -11.48
C ILE A 83 -6.91 -1.72 -12.28
N PRO A 84 -8.11 -2.02 -11.74
CA PRO A 84 -9.17 -2.64 -12.54
C PRO A 84 -9.48 -1.90 -13.84
N SER A 85 -9.51 -0.57 -13.84
CA SER A 85 -9.76 0.24 -15.04
C SER A 85 -8.68 0.04 -16.11
N VAL A 86 -7.40 0.06 -15.72
CA VAL A 86 -6.26 -0.20 -16.62
C VAL A 86 -6.31 -1.62 -17.18
N LEU A 87 -6.55 -2.62 -16.34
CA LEU A 87 -6.61 -4.03 -16.75
C LEU A 87 -7.78 -4.29 -17.72
N ASN A 88 -8.97 -3.77 -17.40
CA ASN A 88 -10.17 -3.91 -18.24
C ASN A 88 -9.99 -3.23 -19.60
N THR A 89 -9.38 -2.04 -19.61
CA THR A 89 -9.07 -1.30 -20.86
C THR A 89 -8.09 -2.08 -21.71
N TYR A 90 -7.03 -2.64 -21.13
CA TYR A 90 -6.08 -3.47 -21.84
C TYR A 90 -6.76 -4.72 -22.42
N GLN A 91 -7.53 -5.45 -21.62
CA GLN A 91 -8.24 -6.66 -22.05
C GLN A 91 -9.18 -6.38 -23.22
N ALA A 92 -9.94 -5.28 -23.18
CA ALA A 92 -10.88 -4.91 -24.25
C ALA A 92 -10.21 -4.69 -25.61
N GLN A 93 -8.91 -4.39 -25.64
CA GLN A 93 -8.13 -4.18 -26.87
C GLN A 93 -7.57 -5.49 -27.45
N GLN A 94 -7.62 -6.60 -26.71
CA GLN A 94 -7.00 -7.87 -27.12
C GLN A 94 -8.05 -8.96 -27.37
N LYS A 95 -8.02 -9.56 -28.56
CA LYS A 95 -8.82 -10.75 -28.86
C LYS A 95 -8.19 -11.98 -28.19
N ASP A 96 -9.02 -12.84 -27.60
CA ASP A 96 -8.63 -14.11 -26.97
C ASP A 96 -7.60 -13.95 -25.82
N PHE A 97 -7.68 -12.85 -25.07
CA PHE A 97 -6.86 -12.59 -23.88
C PHE A 97 -7.76 -12.35 -22.67
N GLN A 98 -7.52 -13.06 -21.58
CA GLN A 98 -8.29 -12.94 -20.34
C GLN A 98 -7.38 -12.47 -19.20
N ILE A 99 -7.93 -11.62 -18.33
CA ILE A 99 -7.28 -11.11 -17.12
C ILE A 99 -8.25 -11.32 -15.97
N GLU A 100 -7.80 -12.02 -14.95
CA GLU A 100 -8.49 -12.19 -13.69
C GLU A 100 -7.75 -11.42 -12.62
N TYR A 101 -8.45 -10.52 -11.94
CA TYR A 101 -7.87 -9.63 -10.94
C TYR A 101 -8.15 -10.13 -9.53
N GLY A 102 -7.07 -10.39 -8.79
CA GLY A 102 -7.05 -10.84 -7.40
C GLY A 102 -7.33 -9.75 -6.38
N ARG A 103 -7.70 -10.17 -5.18
CA ARG A 103 -7.72 -9.30 -4.00
C ARG A 103 -6.32 -8.93 -3.53
N GLU A 104 -6.25 -7.84 -2.79
CA GLU A 104 -5.10 -7.38 -2.04
C GLU A 104 -4.68 -8.36 -0.93
N LEU A 105 -3.47 -8.15 -0.36
CA LEU A 105 -2.93 -9.01 0.71
C LEU A 105 -3.86 -9.06 1.93
N GLY A 106 -4.43 -7.90 2.29
CA GLY A 106 -5.49 -7.79 3.28
C GLY A 106 -5.07 -8.19 4.69
N ILE A 107 -6.06 -8.64 5.48
CA ILE A 107 -5.87 -9.14 6.83
C ILE A 107 -5.64 -10.65 6.75
N ASP A 108 -4.38 -11.05 6.83
CA ASP A 108 -3.93 -12.43 6.80
C ASP A 108 -2.99 -12.72 7.98
N THR A 109 -3.13 -13.90 8.59
CA THR A 109 -2.28 -14.32 9.72
C THR A 109 -0.78 -14.31 9.41
N ARG A 110 -0.38 -14.59 8.16
CA ARG A 110 1.01 -14.52 7.68
C ARG A 110 1.52 -13.08 7.67
N MET A 111 0.67 -12.13 7.31
CA MET A 111 1.01 -10.71 7.36
C MET A 111 1.16 -10.22 8.81
N ILE A 112 0.28 -10.66 9.71
CA ILE A 112 0.41 -10.36 11.15
C ILE A 112 1.69 -10.99 11.73
N ARG A 113 2.02 -12.23 11.35
CA ARG A 113 3.27 -12.89 11.77
C ARG A 113 4.51 -12.20 11.23
N ALA A 114 4.48 -11.74 9.97
CA ALA A 114 5.57 -10.96 9.38
C ALA A 114 5.79 -9.64 10.14
N ALA A 115 4.70 -8.91 10.42
CA ALA A 115 4.76 -7.70 11.24
C ALA A 115 5.30 -7.97 12.65
N GLY A 116 4.81 -9.03 13.31
CA GLY A 116 5.30 -9.45 14.62
C GLY A 116 6.80 -9.77 14.62
N ALA A 117 7.31 -10.42 13.56
CA ALA A 117 8.73 -10.70 13.41
C ALA A 117 9.57 -9.41 13.33
N ARG A 118 9.14 -8.41 12.55
CA ARG A 118 9.84 -7.11 12.46
C ARG A 118 9.87 -6.36 13.79
N ILE A 119 8.76 -6.41 14.52
CA ILE A 119 8.67 -5.80 15.85
C ILE A 119 9.58 -6.53 16.85
N GLU A 120 9.62 -7.87 16.80
CA GLU A 120 10.47 -8.67 17.69
C GLU A 120 11.97 -8.47 17.40
N GLU A 121 12.35 -8.36 16.12
CA GLU A 121 13.71 -8.01 15.69
C GLU A 121 14.14 -6.69 16.35
N ALA A 122 13.31 -5.64 16.23
CA ALA A 122 13.62 -4.32 16.81
C ALA A 122 13.66 -4.32 18.35
N LEU A 123 12.79 -5.08 19.01
CA LEU A 123 12.81 -5.23 20.47
C LEU A 123 14.07 -5.97 20.94
N SER A 124 14.48 -7.01 20.22
CA SER A 124 15.67 -7.81 20.55
C SER A 124 16.95 -6.99 20.45
N GLU A 125 17.03 -6.06 19.50
CA GLU A 125 18.15 -5.13 19.35
C GLU A 125 18.22 -4.07 20.45
N ALA A 126 17.07 -3.60 20.96
CA ALA A 126 16.99 -2.61 22.02
C ALA A 126 17.20 -3.18 23.44
N GLY A 127 16.99 -4.48 23.63
CA GLY A 127 17.17 -5.17 24.91
C GLY A 127 15.90 -5.24 25.79
N GLU A 128 16.01 -6.02 26.87
CA GLU A 128 14.86 -6.48 27.69
C GLU A 128 14.57 -5.62 28.94
N ASP A 129 15.25 -4.47 29.09
CA ASP A 129 15.19 -3.66 30.32
C ASP A 129 13.80 -3.06 30.60
N ILE A 130 12.99 -2.83 29.56
CA ILE A 130 11.62 -2.33 29.67
C ILE A 130 10.65 -3.44 29.27
N PRO A 131 9.79 -3.91 30.19
CA PRO A 131 8.86 -4.99 29.90
C PRO A 131 7.73 -4.53 28.96
N ARG A 132 7.14 -5.48 28.23
CA ARG A 132 6.09 -5.16 27.22
C ARG A 132 4.88 -4.45 27.80
N HIS A 133 4.47 -4.74 29.03
CA HIS A 133 3.34 -4.06 29.67
C HIS A 133 3.61 -2.57 30.01
N GLU A 134 4.87 -2.14 29.99
CA GLU A 134 5.29 -0.72 30.08
C GLU A 134 5.66 -0.13 28.71
N THR A 135 5.38 -0.86 27.63
CA THR A 135 5.67 -0.48 26.24
C THR A 135 4.37 -0.27 25.45
N LEU A 136 4.31 0.80 24.66
CA LEU A 136 3.23 1.08 23.71
C LEU A 136 3.67 0.69 22.30
N LEU A 137 2.79 0.02 21.55
CA LEU A 137 2.99 -0.26 20.13
C LEU A 137 2.26 0.78 19.27
N MET A 138 3.01 1.55 18.47
CA MET A 138 2.47 2.47 17.49
C MET A 138 2.55 1.83 16.09
N VAL A 139 1.40 1.42 15.54
CA VAL A 139 1.34 0.92 14.15
C VAL A 139 1.00 2.07 13.22
N VAL A 140 1.87 2.30 12.23
CA VAL A 140 1.71 3.40 11.28
C VAL A 140 1.31 2.86 9.91
N GLY A 141 0.11 3.20 9.45
CA GLY A 141 -0.34 2.92 8.08
C GLY A 141 -0.08 4.09 7.14
N ARG A 142 -0.31 3.91 5.83
CA ARG A 142 -0.23 5.04 4.88
C ARG A 142 -1.34 6.07 5.08
N GLY A 143 -2.54 5.57 5.37
CA GLY A 143 -3.79 6.33 5.37
C GLY A 143 -4.44 6.35 4.01
N ALA A 144 -5.77 6.32 3.98
CA ALA A 144 -6.56 6.34 2.76
C ALA A 144 -7.82 7.19 2.93
N SER A 145 -8.39 7.58 1.79
CA SER A 145 -9.74 8.13 1.66
C SER A 145 -10.84 7.13 2.02
N ASP A 146 -10.49 5.85 2.04
CA ASP A 146 -11.42 4.76 2.29
C ASP A 146 -11.35 4.35 3.78
N PRO A 147 -12.43 4.55 4.56
CA PRO A 147 -12.44 4.20 5.97
C PRO A 147 -12.30 2.70 6.22
N ASP A 148 -12.69 1.82 5.29
CA ASP A 148 -12.50 0.37 5.43
C ASP A 148 -11.00 0.03 5.44
N ALA A 149 -10.21 0.64 4.56
CA ALA A 149 -8.76 0.50 4.54
C ALA A 149 -8.11 1.01 5.83
N ASN A 150 -8.55 2.17 6.33
CA ASN A 150 -8.05 2.73 7.59
C ASN A 150 -8.38 1.82 8.79
N SER A 151 -9.61 1.27 8.82
CA SER A 151 -10.05 0.35 9.88
C SER A 151 -9.22 -0.93 9.93
N ASN A 152 -8.72 -1.40 8.78
CA ASN A 152 -7.86 -2.58 8.71
C ASN A 152 -6.48 -2.34 9.34
N VAL A 153 -5.92 -1.12 9.27
CA VAL A 153 -4.69 -0.77 10.02
C VAL A 153 -4.94 -0.88 11.53
N VAL A 154 -6.08 -0.38 12.01
CA VAL A 154 -6.47 -0.50 13.42
C VAL A 154 -6.63 -1.97 13.82
N LYS A 155 -7.20 -2.80 12.94
CA LYS A 155 -7.31 -4.25 13.17
C LYS A 155 -5.94 -4.91 13.28
N VAL A 156 -4.99 -4.58 12.40
CA VAL A 156 -3.60 -5.05 12.51
C VAL A 156 -2.99 -4.64 13.85
N MET A 157 -3.15 -3.38 14.25
CA MET A 157 -2.66 -2.89 15.54
C MET A 157 -3.23 -3.70 16.70
N ARG A 158 -4.55 -3.96 16.75
CA ARG A 158 -5.17 -4.75 17.82
C ARG A 158 -4.65 -6.18 17.86
N LEU A 159 -4.51 -6.83 16.70
CA LEU A 159 -3.99 -8.19 16.60
C LEU A 159 -2.54 -8.29 17.08
N LEU A 160 -1.70 -7.30 16.77
CA LEU A 160 -0.30 -7.26 17.21
C LEU A 160 -0.19 -6.89 18.69
N TRP A 161 -0.86 -5.83 19.13
CA TRP A 161 -0.81 -5.37 20.51
C TRP A 161 -1.23 -6.49 21.48
N GLU A 162 -2.47 -6.98 21.35
CA GLU A 162 -3.02 -7.98 22.26
C GLU A 162 -2.28 -9.31 22.14
N GLY A 163 -1.88 -9.68 20.92
CA GLY A 163 -1.17 -10.93 20.66
C GLY A 163 0.27 -10.94 21.18
N MET A 164 0.93 -9.78 21.26
CA MET A 164 2.33 -9.67 21.69
C MET A 164 2.47 -9.21 23.15
N GLY A 165 1.39 -8.78 23.81
CA GLY A 165 1.38 -8.44 25.23
C GLY A 165 1.91 -7.04 25.56
N PHE A 166 1.81 -6.09 24.63
CA PHE A 166 2.12 -4.68 24.91
C PHE A 166 1.13 -4.09 25.94
N GLY A 167 1.53 -3.03 26.64
CA GLY A 167 0.67 -2.35 27.60
C GLY A 167 -0.44 -1.56 26.93
N TRP A 168 -0.17 -1.03 25.74
CA TRP A 168 -1.13 -0.30 24.90
C TRP A 168 -0.76 -0.38 23.43
N GLY A 169 -1.71 -0.03 22.56
CA GLY A 169 -1.49 0.11 21.13
C GLY A 169 -2.25 1.29 20.55
N GLU A 170 -1.58 2.07 19.70
CA GLU A 170 -2.20 3.17 18.94
C GLU A 170 -1.93 3.02 17.44
N THR A 171 -2.78 3.68 16.64
CA THR A 171 -2.66 3.71 15.18
C THR A 171 -2.51 5.15 14.73
N CYS A 172 -1.51 5.39 13.89
CA CYS A 172 -1.33 6.65 13.17
C CYS A 172 -1.18 6.40 11.68
N PHE A 173 -1.18 7.48 10.91
CA PHE A 173 -1.06 7.44 9.47
C PHE A 173 0.04 8.39 8.99
N SER A 174 0.77 8.00 7.95
CA SER A 174 1.80 8.86 7.35
C SER A 174 1.19 10.05 6.60
N GLY A 175 -0.07 9.95 6.18
CA GLY A 175 -0.78 11.00 5.45
C GLY A 175 -2.25 10.64 5.19
N VAL A 176 -2.93 11.49 4.41
CA VAL A 176 -4.34 11.35 3.95
C VAL A 176 -5.39 11.41 5.06
N THR A 177 -5.18 10.75 6.19
CA THR A 177 -6.13 10.67 7.30
C THR A 177 -5.44 10.89 8.65
N PHE A 178 -6.22 11.27 9.66
CA PHE A 178 -5.75 11.56 11.02
C PHE A 178 -5.98 10.35 11.96
N PRO A 179 -5.17 10.13 13.01
CA PRO A 179 -4.01 10.92 13.45
C PRO A 179 -2.76 10.76 12.59
N LEU A 180 -2.06 11.87 12.33
CA LEU A 180 -0.73 11.86 11.70
C LEU A 180 0.34 11.42 12.72
N VAL A 181 1.48 10.93 12.21
CA VAL A 181 2.58 10.36 13.02
C VAL A 181 3.01 11.26 14.17
N GLU A 182 3.39 12.51 13.90
CA GLU A 182 3.87 13.43 14.93
C GLU A 182 2.81 13.74 16.01
N PRO A 183 1.61 14.25 15.69
CA PRO A 183 0.61 14.52 16.71
C PRO A 183 0.13 13.26 17.45
N GLY A 184 0.15 12.09 16.79
CA GLY A 184 -0.19 10.84 17.44
C GLY A 184 0.89 10.32 18.40
N LEU A 185 2.17 10.45 18.05
CA LEU A 185 3.26 10.15 18.98
C LEU A 185 3.30 11.14 20.16
N GLU A 186 3.02 12.42 19.91
CA GLU A 186 2.87 13.43 20.98
C GLU A 186 1.70 13.11 21.93
N HIS A 187 0.62 12.55 21.41
CA HIS A 187 -0.48 12.06 22.23
C HIS A 187 -0.04 10.83 23.05
N ALA A 188 0.58 9.84 22.39
CA ALA A 188 1.05 8.62 23.02
C ALA A 188 2.08 8.88 24.14
N ALA A 189 2.96 9.87 23.97
CA ALA A 189 3.96 10.26 24.98
C ALA A 189 3.34 10.68 26.32
N ARG A 190 2.09 11.19 26.30
CA ARG A 190 1.38 11.63 27.52
C ARG A 190 0.74 10.48 28.30
N LEU A 191 0.77 9.25 27.76
CA LEU A 191 0.12 8.09 28.39
C LEU A 191 0.98 7.41 29.46
N GLY A 192 2.25 7.81 29.60
CA GLY A 192 3.13 7.35 30.68
C GLY A 192 3.84 6.00 30.45
N PHE A 193 3.89 5.53 29.20
CA PHE A 193 4.70 4.36 28.83
C PHE A 193 6.18 4.71 28.78
N LYS A 194 7.04 3.78 29.20
CA LYS A 194 8.51 4.01 29.22
C LYS A 194 9.15 3.80 27.86
N ARG A 195 8.47 3.07 26.97
CA ARG A 195 8.94 2.73 25.62
C ARG A 195 7.80 2.84 24.62
N ILE A 196 8.09 3.37 23.43
CA ILE A 196 7.19 3.39 22.27
C ILE A 196 7.89 2.69 21.10
N VAL A 197 7.32 1.60 20.61
CA VAL A 197 7.77 0.94 19.37
C VAL A 197 6.96 1.48 18.20
N VAL A 198 7.62 2.13 17.25
CA VAL A 198 7.01 2.64 16.02
C VAL A 198 7.24 1.64 14.91
N PHE A 199 6.15 1.05 14.42
CA PHE A 199 6.17 0.04 13.37
C PHE A 199 5.41 0.53 12.11
N PRO A 200 6.12 0.83 11.01
CA PRO A 200 5.49 1.13 9.73
C PRO A 200 4.92 -0.15 9.09
N TYR A 201 3.60 -0.24 8.96
CA TYR A 201 2.94 -1.32 8.22
C TYR A 201 2.93 -1.01 6.72
N PHE A 202 4.11 -1.14 6.11
CA PHE A 202 4.39 -0.85 4.71
C PHE A 202 5.08 -2.03 4.03
N LEU A 203 4.83 -2.22 2.73
CA LEU A 203 5.54 -3.25 1.95
C LEU A 203 6.94 -2.82 1.56
N PHE A 204 7.16 -1.53 1.29
CA PHE A 204 8.41 -1.04 0.69
C PHE A 204 8.87 0.23 1.40
N THR A 205 10.15 0.52 1.24
CA THR A 205 10.81 1.75 1.66
C THR A 205 10.32 3.00 0.91
N GLY A 206 10.97 4.12 1.17
CA GLY A 206 10.83 5.36 0.44
C GLY A 206 10.51 6.55 1.35
N ILE A 207 10.16 7.68 0.72
CA ILE A 207 9.94 8.97 1.40
C ILE A 207 8.98 8.88 2.58
N LEU A 208 7.92 8.06 2.48
CA LEU A 208 6.92 7.97 3.56
C LEU A 208 7.48 7.25 4.79
N VAL A 209 8.22 6.15 4.60
CA VAL A 209 8.85 5.42 5.72
C VAL A 209 9.91 6.31 6.37
N GLN A 210 10.74 6.99 5.56
CA GLN A 210 11.72 7.94 6.06
C GLN A 210 11.07 9.02 6.92
N ARG A 211 9.98 9.62 6.43
CA ARG A 211 9.22 10.65 7.16
C ARG A 211 8.66 10.14 8.50
N ILE A 212 8.19 8.89 8.56
CA ILE A 212 7.72 8.29 9.83
C ILE A 212 8.87 8.28 10.85
N TYR A 213 10.06 7.87 10.43
CA TYR A 213 11.24 7.83 11.28
C TYR A 213 11.72 9.23 11.67
N ASP A 214 11.72 10.18 10.75
CA ASP A 214 12.10 11.57 11.03
C ASP A 214 11.17 12.20 12.08
N HIS A 215 9.84 12.04 11.94
CA HIS A 215 8.89 12.51 12.96
C HIS A 215 9.06 11.77 14.30
N THR A 216 9.40 10.48 14.25
CA THR A 216 9.71 9.70 15.47
C THR A 216 10.90 10.31 16.20
N ASP A 217 11.98 10.63 15.47
CA ASP A 217 13.18 11.24 16.04
C ASP A 217 12.89 12.65 16.60
N LEU A 218 12.05 13.44 15.93
CA LEU A 218 11.61 14.76 16.40
C LEU A 218 10.81 14.68 17.72
N VAL A 219 9.95 13.69 17.88
CA VAL A 219 9.18 13.49 19.13
C VAL A 219 10.10 12.90 20.21
N ALA A 220 10.98 11.96 19.89
CA ALA A 220 11.94 11.40 20.83
C ALA A 220 12.86 12.48 21.45
N GLN A 221 13.29 13.47 20.67
CA GLN A 221 14.07 14.61 21.18
C GLN A 221 13.30 15.46 22.21
N ARG A 222 11.96 15.52 22.11
CA ARG A 222 11.10 16.28 23.03
C ARG A 222 10.76 15.51 24.31
N HIS A 223 10.85 14.18 24.28
CA HIS A 223 10.51 13.29 25.39
C HIS A 223 11.67 12.32 25.69
N PRO A 224 12.83 12.83 26.16
CA PRO A 224 14.05 12.04 26.38
C PRO A 224 13.91 10.97 27.48
N GLU A 225 12.83 11.02 28.28
CA GLU A 225 12.48 10.02 29.28
C GLU A 225 11.81 8.76 28.71
N ILE A 226 11.38 8.79 27.44
CA ILE A 226 10.74 7.68 26.74
C ILE A 226 11.73 7.09 25.72
N GLU A 227 11.88 5.77 25.73
CA GLU A 227 12.66 5.08 24.70
C GLU A 227 11.81 4.88 23.43
N PHE A 228 12.24 5.45 22.30
CA PHE A 228 11.61 5.23 21.01
C PHE A 228 12.39 4.19 20.20
N ILE A 229 11.70 3.12 19.79
CA ILE A 229 12.26 2.07 18.93
C ILE A 229 11.61 2.16 17.56
N LYS A 230 12.42 2.24 16.51
CA LYS A 230 11.96 2.25 15.11
C LYS A 230 12.08 0.84 14.54
N ALA A 231 10.97 0.13 14.42
CA ALA A 231 10.95 -1.18 13.78
C ALA A 231 11.03 -1.05 12.25
N SER A 232 11.64 -2.04 11.60
CA SER A 232 11.62 -2.14 10.14
C SER A 232 10.20 -2.45 9.64
N TYR A 233 9.94 -2.14 8.36
CA TYR A 233 8.68 -2.45 7.68
C TYR A 233 8.68 -3.88 7.12
N LEU A 234 7.61 -4.30 6.45
CA LEU A 234 7.42 -5.70 6.06
C LEU A 234 8.50 -6.17 5.05
N ASN A 235 8.74 -5.39 3.99
CA ASN A 235 9.66 -5.73 2.91
C ASN A 235 9.38 -7.12 2.30
N ASP A 236 10.42 -7.79 1.84
CA ASP A 236 10.49 -9.12 1.26
C ASP A 236 10.37 -10.26 2.28
N HIS A 237 9.82 -10.01 3.47
CA HIS A 237 9.68 -11.03 4.50
C HIS A 237 8.99 -12.29 3.90
N PRO A 238 9.51 -13.52 4.10
CA PRO A 238 9.03 -14.71 3.38
C PRO A 238 7.51 -14.92 3.43
N LEU A 239 6.90 -14.65 4.59
CA LEU A 239 5.44 -14.75 4.76
C LEU A 239 4.62 -13.72 3.96
N VAL A 240 5.20 -12.57 3.60
CA VAL A 240 4.59 -11.60 2.68
C VAL A 240 4.54 -12.18 1.28
N LEU A 241 5.65 -12.74 0.82
CA LEU A 241 5.75 -13.40 -0.49
C LEU A 241 4.85 -14.65 -0.56
N ASP A 242 4.71 -15.40 0.53
CA ASP A 242 3.77 -16.52 0.62
C ASP A 242 2.32 -16.02 0.54
N THR A 243 2.02 -14.84 1.08
CA THR A 243 0.69 -14.22 0.98
C THR A 243 0.39 -13.83 -0.46
N PHE A 244 1.35 -13.26 -1.19
CA PHE A 244 1.23 -13.03 -2.63
C PHE A 244 0.95 -14.31 -3.41
N ALA A 245 1.68 -15.40 -3.13
CA ALA A 245 1.47 -16.68 -3.79
C ALA A 245 0.06 -17.22 -3.53
N GLU A 246 -0.45 -17.11 -2.29
CA GLU A 246 -1.83 -17.52 -2.01
C GLU A 246 -2.86 -16.63 -2.73
N ARG A 247 -2.61 -15.33 -2.92
CA ARG A 247 -3.51 -14.50 -3.74
C ARG A 247 -3.59 -14.99 -5.17
N VAL A 248 -2.50 -15.52 -5.74
CA VAL A 248 -2.52 -16.17 -7.06
C VAL A 248 -3.35 -17.44 -7.03
N ASP A 249 -3.15 -18.30 -6.03
CA ASP A 249 -3.88 -19.56 -5.87
C ASP A 249 -5.40 -19.33 -5.67
N GLU A 250 -5.78 -18.29 -4.94
CA GLU A 250 -7.18 -17.90 -4.75
C GLU A 250 -7.87 -17.53 -6.07
N ILE A 251 -7.17 -16.91 -7.01
CA ILE A 251 -7.70 -16.64 -8.35
C ILE A 251 -7.92 -17.96 -9.07
N LEU A 252 -6.91 -18.83 -9.09
CA LEU A 252 -6.96 -20.14 -9.76
C LEU A 252 -8.10 -21.03 -9.26
N GLU A 253 -8.33 -21.03 -7.95
CA GLU A 253 -9.34 -21.85 -7.30
C GLU A 253 -10.74 -21.19 -7.27
N GLY A 254 -10.88 -19.96 -7.80
CA GLY A 254 -12.15 -19.22 -7.76
C GLY A 254 -12.57 -18.81 -6.34
N ARG A 255 -11.62 -18.74 -5.40
CA ARG A 255 -11.83 -18.32 -4.00
C ARG A 255 -11.47 -16.85 -3.75
N ASN A 256 -11.32 -16.07 -4.82
CA ASN A 256 -11.00 -14.66 -4.78
C ASN A 256 -12.17 -13.81 -4.22
N LEU A 257 -12.35 -13.88 -2.90
CA LEU A 257 -13.42 -13.19 -2.18
C LEU A 257 -13.01 -11.75 -1.86
N MET A 258 -13.35 -10.82 -2.75
CA MET A 258 -13.25 -9.38 -2.50
C MET A 258 -14.19 -8.97 -1.37
N ASN A 259 -13.76 -8.10 -0.45
CA ASN A 259 -14.65 -7.54 0.59
C ASN A 259 -15.64 -6.52 -0.01
N CYS A 260 -16.70 -7.00 -0.62
CA CYS A 260 -17.74 -6.13 -1.19
C CYS A 260 -18.80 -5.71 -0.17
N GLN A 261 -18.89 -6.39 0.98
CA GLN A 261 -19.93 -6.14 2.00
C GLN A 261 -19.79 -4.78 2.69
N LEU A 262 -18.58 -4.20 2.69
CA LEU A 262 -18.30 -2.87 3.23
C LEU A 262 -17.69 -1.93 2.19
N CYS A 263 -17.82 -2.28 0.91
CA CYS A 263 -17.27 -1.45 -0.16
C CYS A 263 -18.17 -0.24 -0.39
N LYS A 264 -17.67 0.98 -0.13
CA LYS A 264 -18.42 2.24 -0.32
C LYS A 264 -18.95 2.48 -1.75
N TYR A 265 -18.39 1.79 -2.74
CA TYR A 265 -18.86 1.85 -4.13
C TYR A 265 -20.01 0.88 -4.43
N ARG A 266 -20.29 -0.10 -3.56
CA ARG A 266 -21.32 -1.13 -3.76
C ARG A 266 -22.42 -1.09 -2.70
N GLU A 267 -22.08 -0.72 -1.49
CA GLU A 267 -22.97 -0.69 -0.33
C GLU A 267 -23.02 0.72 0.24
N GLN A 268 -24.15 1.08 0.85
CA GLN A 268 -24.33 2.38 1.48
C GLN A 268 -23.53 2.45 2.79
N VAL A 269 -22.35 3.07 2.74
CA VAL A 269 -21.53 3.39 3.91
C VAL A 269 -21.85 4.81 4.38
N LEU A 270 -22.04 4.99 5.69
CA LEU A 270 -22.42 6.28 6.29
C LEU A 270 -21.45 7.40 5.88
N GLY A 271 -22.00 8.49 5.33
CA GLY A 271 -21.25 9.64 4.82
C GLY A 271 -20.79 9.49 3.37
N PHE A 272 -20.79 8.28 2.80
CA PHE A 272 -20.33 8.00 1.43
C PHE A 272 -21.49 7.62 0.51
N GLU A 273 -22.72 8.05 0.82
CA GLU A 273 -23.93 7.66 0.08
C GLU A 273 -23.87 8.03 -1.41
N SER A 274 -23.19 9.12 -1.75
CA SER A 274 -23.02 9.57 -3.14
C SER A 274 -22.02 8.75 -3.96
N GLU A 275 -21.26 7.85 -3.32
CA GLU A 275 -20.27 7.02 -4.02
C GLU A 275 -20.83 5.66 -4.49
N VAL A 276 -22.04 5.29 -4.05
CA VAL A 276 -22.66 4.02 -4.42
C VAL A 276 -23.00 4.01 -5.91
N GLY A 277 -22.46 3.02 -6.64
CA GLY A 277 -22.70 2.85 -8.07
C GLY A 277 -21.89 3.77 -8.99
N LEU A 278 -20.91 4.51 -8.47
CA LEU A 278 -20.00 5.29 -9.30
C LEU A 278 -19.23 4.40 -10.29
N PRO A 279 -18.98 4.88 -11.53
CA PRO A 279 -18.16 4.15 -12.50
C PRO A 279 -16.71 4.03 -12.02
N GLN A 280 -16.04 2.93 -12.39
CA GLN A 280 -14.61 2.75 -12.17
C GLN A 280 -13.82 3.57 -13.20
N GLU A 281 -13.25 4.68 -12.77
CA GLU A 281 -12.40 5.55 -13.59
C GLU A 281 -11.00 5.62 -12.98
N SER A 282 -9.96 5.55 -13.81
CA SER A 282 -8.59 5.76 -13.37
C SER A 282 -8.28 7.25 -13.37
N HIS A 283 -7.86 7.77 -12.22
CA HIS A 283 -7.48 9.19 -12.09
C HIS A 283 -6.01 9.46 -12.41
N HIS A 284 -5.23 8.40 -12.69
CA HIS A 284 -3.75 8.45 -12.72
C HIS A 284 -3.14 8.43 -14.13
N HIS A 285 -3.96 8.49 -15.18
CA HIS A 285 -3.48 8.45 -16.57
C HIS A 285 -2.44 9.51 -16.94
N HIS A 286 -2.42 10.64 -16.23
CA HIS A 286 -1.54 11.78 -16.52
C HIS A 286 -0.13 11.67 -15.92
N VAL A 287 0.11 10.69 -15.03
CA VAL A 287 1.40 10.49 -14.33
C VAL A 287 1.99 9.08 -14.52
N GLU A 288 1.42 8.29 -15.44
CA GLU A 288 1.94 6.98 -15.82
C GLU A 288 3.39 7.09 -16.34
N GLY A 289 4.33 6.38 -15.71
CA GLY A 289 5.73 6.34 -16.13
C GLY A 289 6.57 7.62 -15.88
N ILE A 290 6.03 8.63 -15.20
CA ILE A 290 6.74 9.91 -14.94
C ILE A 290 7.47 9.86 -13.58
N GLY A 291 8.81 9.73 -13.58
CA GLY A 291 9.59 9.92 -12.35
C GLY A 291 10.89 9.14 -12.20
N THR A 292 11.17 8.15 -13.06
CA THR A 292 12.31 7.22 -12.90
C THR A 292 13.14 7.03 -14.18
N GLY A 293 13.09 7.97 -15.13
CA GLY A 293 13.82 7.88 -16.39
C GLY A 293 14.52 9.18 -16.81
N SER A 294 15.70 9.05 -17.43
CA SER A 294 16.27 10.11 -18.26
C SER A 294 15.36 10.35 -19.47
N GLY A 295 14.89 11.59 -19.62
CA GLY A 295 13.80 11.95 -20.54
C GLY A 295 13.95 11.42 -21.97
N HIS A 296 12.99 10.61 -22.39
CA HIS A 296 12.73 10.44 -23.81
C HIS A 296 11.95 11.67 -24.31
N HIS A 297 12.69 12.58 -24.94
CA HIS A 297 12.16 13.74 -25.64
C HIS A 297 11.19 13.31 -26.75
N HIS A 298 9.90 13.49 -26.52
CA HIS A 298 8.96 13.69 -27.62
C HIS A 298 8.96 15.18 -27.97
N HIS A 299 9.54 15.50 -29.13
CA HIS A 299 9.47 16.82 -29.74
C HIS A 299 8.01 17.19 -30.01
N HIS A 300 7.48 18.18 -29.29
CA HIS A 300 6.36 18.99 -29.74
C HIS A 300 6.79 20.44 -29.81
N HIS A 301 6.84 20.97 -31.04
CA HIS A 301 6.88 22.39 -31.32
C HIS A 301 5.56 23.03 -30.85
N GLY A 302 5.66 24.09 -30.05
CA GLY A 302 4.51 24.90 -29.65
C GLY A 302 4.81 25.69 -28.39
N ASP A 303 5.35 26.88 -28.55
CA ASP A 303 5.58 27.87 -27.50
C ASP A 303 4.22 28.43 -27.03
N HIS A 304 3.76 27.99 -25.85
CA HIS A 304 2.73 28.69 -25.07
C HIS A 304 2.97 28.42 -23.58
N GLY A 305 3.39 29.45 -22.85
CA GLY A 305 3.45 29.45 -21.40
C GLY A 305 2.04 29.36 -20.82
N HIS A 306 1.75 28.23 -20.18
CA HIS A 306 0.60 28.09 -19.29
C HIS A 306 1.10 27.59 -17.94
N ASP A 307 0.90 28.43 -16.91
CA ASP A 307 0.97 28.02 -15.51
C ASP A 307 -0.07 26.92 -15.29
N HIS A 308 0.38 25.68 -15.14
CA HIS A 308 -0.49 24.57 -14.79
C HIS A 308 -0.59 24.48 -13.27
N HIS A 309 -1.63 25.08 -12.71
CA HIS A 309 -2.19 24.62 -11.45
C HIS A 309 -2.71 23.20 -11.66
N HIS A 310 -2.05 22.21 -11.04
CA HIS A 310 -2.52 20.83 -11.00
C HIS A 310 -3.63 20.72 -9.94
N ASP A 311 -4.88 20.83 -10.39
CA ASP A 311 -6.04 20.57 -9.54
C ASP A 311 -6.30 19.06 -9.51
N HIS A 312 -5.78 18.38 -8.49
CA HIS A 312 -6.08 16.99 -8.22
C HIS A 312 -7.50 16.89 -7.63
N GLY A 313 -8.50 16.83 -8.52
CA GLY A 313 -9.90 16.66 -8.13
C GLY A 313 -10.15 15.28 -7.52
N HIS A 314 -9.93 15.13 -6.21
CA HIS A 314 -10.49 14.01 -5.46
C HIS A 314 -11.96 14.31 -5.13
N HIS A 315 -12.81 13.29 -5.12
CA HIS A 315 -14.16 13.46 -4.58
C HIS A 315 -14.09 14.02 -3.15
N PRO A 316 -14.81 15.12 -2.84
CA PRO A 316 -14.71 15.77 -1.55
C PRO A 316 -15.15 14.82 -0.44
N TYR A 317 -14.30 14.66 0.57
CA TYR A 317 -14.57 13.78 1.71
C TYR A 317 -15.78 14.25 2.52
N PRO A 318 -16.50 13.31 3.16
CA PRO A 318 -17.45 13.67 4.19
C PRO A 318 -16.69 14.43 5.28
N HIS A 319 -17.16 15.64 5.62
CA HIS A 319 -16.49 16.52 6.57
C HIS A 319 -15.05 16.91 6.18
N ALA A 320 -14.73 17.06 4.89
CA ALA A 320 -13.41 17.52 4.40
C ALA A 320 -12.92 18.82 5.07
N ASP A 321 -13.85 19.70 5.49
CA ASP A 321 -13.53 20.96 6.17
C ASP A 321 -13.16 20.78 7.66
N HIS A 322 -13.24 19.56 8.22
CA HIS A 322 -12.89 19.31 9.61
C HIS A 322 -11.38 19.58 9.82
N PRO A 323 -10.98 20.30 10.89
CA PRO A 323 -9.57 20.68 11.10
C PRO A 323 -8.63 19.47 11.25
N LEU A 324 -9.18 18.33 11.67
CA LEU A 324 -8.49 17.02 11.76
C LEU A 324 -9.11 15.97 10.82
N GLY A 325 -9.87 16.41 9.80
CA GLY A 325 -10.44 15.52 8.79
C GLY A 325 -9.35 14.96 7.86
N PRO A 326 -9.68 13.97 7.03
CA PRO A 326 -8.75 13.50 6.01
C PRO A 326 -8.40 14.65 5.05
N LYS A 327 -7.12 14.98 4.99
CA LYS A 327 -6.55 15.97 4.07
C LYS A 327 -5.42 15.29 3.30
N THR A 328 -5.46 15.38 1.97
CA THR A 328 -4.29 15.07 1.14
C THR A 328 -3.17 16.01 1.61
N LEU A 329 -2.01 15.47 1.98
CA LEU A 329 -0.88 16.29 2.41
C LEU A 329 -0.56 17.31 1.31
N GLU A 330 -0.46 18.59 1.67
CA GLU A 330 -0.02 19.61 0.71
C GLU A 330 1.43 19.31 0.30
N ASP A 331 1.72 19.38 -1.00
CA ASP A 331 3.02 19.03 -1.66
C ASP A 331 4.24 19.83 -1.15
N HIS A 332 4.09 20.63 -0.12
CA HIS A 332 5.12 21.47 0.48
C HIS A 332 5.41 21.12 1.96
N SER A 333 5.10 19.90 2.39
CA SER A 333 5.40 19.39 3.74
C SER A 333 6.43 18.25 3.73
#